data_AF-A0A1Y1N6W7-F1
#
_entry.id   AF-A0A1Y1N6W7-F1
#
_cell.length_a   1.000
_cell.length_b   1.000
_cell.length_c   1.000
_cell.angle_alpha   90.00
_cell.angle_beta   90.00
_cell.angle_gamma   90.00
#
_symmetry.space_group_name_H-M   'P 1'
#
loop_
_entity.id
_entity.type
_entity.pdbx_description
1 polymer ?
#
loop_
_entity_poly.entity_id
_entity_poly.type
_entity_poly.pdbx_seq_one_letter_code
_entity_poly.pdbx_strand_id
1 'polypeptide(L)'
;MEDKFKATWESLDKRPIPQWYDDAKFGILLHWGVYSVPGIGSEWFWKNWSDGDQDAVSYMTRNYPPNFTYQDLARDFTANLYEPESWATLFEKSGAKWVSQD
;
A
#
# COMPACT_ATOMS: atom_id res chain seq x y z
N MET A 1 -16.54 -25.87 -20.57
CA MET A 1 -15.58 -24.78 -20.87
C MET A 1 -16.18 -23.54 -20.26
N GLU A 2 -15.48 -22.87 -19.34
CA GLU A 2 -15.91 -21.54 -18.90
C GLU A 2 -15.91 -20.61 -20.11
N ASP A 3 -17.03 -19.93 -20.34
CA ASP A 3 -17.13 -18.89 -21.36
C ASP A 3 -16.12 -17.79 -21.02
N LYS A 4 -15.18 -17.53 -21.92
CA LYS A 4 -14.23 -16.44 -21.76
C LYS A 4 -14.98 -15.10 -21.77
N PHE A 5 -14.75 -14.29 -20.76
CA PHE A 5 -15.26 -12.91 -20.72
C PHE A 5 -14.77 -12.10 -21.94
N LYS A 6 -15.63 -11.24 -22.46
CA LYS A 6 -15.30 -10.22 -23.48
C LYS A 6 -15.02 -8.89 -22.79
N ALA A 7 -14.25 -8.01 -23.44
CA ALA A 7 -13.97 -6.65 -22.96
C ALA A 7 -15.17 -5.70 -23.15
N THR A 8 -16.35 -6.09 -22.68
CA THR A 8 -17.58 -5.30 -22.69
C THR A 8 -18.26 -5.37 -21.32
N TRP A 9 -18.92 -4.29 -20.90
CA TRP A 9 -19.63 -4.24 -19.61
C TRP A 9 -20.65 -5.37 -19.47
N GLU A 10 -21.45 -5.62 -20.51
CA GLU A 10 -22.44 -6.71 -20.53
C GLU A 10 -21.82 -8.10 -20.28
N SER A 11 -20.57 -8.32 -20.70
CA SER A 11 -19.88 -9.57 -20.41
C SER A 11 -19.30 -9.60 -19.00
N LEU A 12 -18.69 -8.51 -18.54
CA LEU A 12 -17.99 -8.46 -17.26
C LEU A 12 -18.94 -8.42 -16.06
N ASP A 13 -20.09 -7.74 -16.19
CA ASP A 13 -21.09 -7.61 -15.12
C ASP A 13 -21.80 -8.93 -14.80
N LYS A 14 -21.69 -9.92 -15.69
CA LYS A 14 -22.18 -11.30 -15.46
C LYS A 14 -21.27 -12.09 -14.50
N ARG A 15 -20.09 -11.59 -14.17
CA ARG A 15 -19.14 -12.28 -13.29
C ARG A 15 -19.67 -12.26 -11.84
N PRO A 16 -19.91 -13.42 -11.21
CA PRO A 16 -20.33 -13.45 -9.81
C PRO A 16 -19.17 -13.04 -8.88
N ILE A 17 -19.52 -12.58 -7.68
CA ILE A 17 -18.54 -12.44 -6.60
C ILE A 17 -18.04 -13.86 -6.26
N PRO A 18 -16.71 -14.11 -6.24
CA PRO A 18 -16.19 -15.40 -5.83
C PRO A 18 -16.64 -15.74 -4.41
N GLN A 19 -17.12 -16.97 -4.19
CA GLN A 19 -17.71 -17.38 -2.91
C GLN A 19 -16.77 -17.17 -1.72
N TRP A 20 -15.48 -17.44 -1.88
CA TRP A 20 -14.48 -17.26 -0.82
C TRP A 20 -14.40 -15.80 -0.34
N TYR A 21 -14.59 -14.81 -1.23
CA TYR A 21 -14.49 -13.40 -0.88
C TYR A 21 -15.74 -12.94 -0.14
N ASP A 22 -16.91 -13.44 -0.56
CA ASP A 22 -18.12 -13.23 0.20
C ASP A 22 -17.99 -13.87 1.59
N ASP A 23 -17.56 -15.13 1.69
CA ASP A 23 -17.40 -15.85 2.97
C ASP A 23 -16.34 -15.26 3.90
N ALA A 24 -15.34 -14.57 3.37
CA ALA A 24 -14.18 -14.08 4.12
C ALA A 24 -14.54 -13.03 5.17
N LYS A 25 -15.47 -12.12 4.86
CA LYS A 25 -16.00 -11.01 5.69
C LYS A 25 -15.01 -9.98 6.25
N PHE A 26 -13.76 -10.35 6.52
CA PHE A 26 -12.73 -9.51 7.12
C PHE A 26 -11.35 -9.76 6.48
N GLY A 27 -10.62 -8.68 6.20
CA GLY A 27 -9.26 -8.72 5.69
C GLY A 27 -8.46 -7.49 6.09
N ILE A 28 -7.16 -7.51 5.79
CA ILE A 28 -6.21 -6.44 6.15
C ILE A 28 -5.60 -5.86 4.88
N LEU A 29 -5.65 -4.53 4.76
CA LEU A 29 -4.96 -3.78 3.71
C LEU A 29 -3.75 -3.07 4.32
N LEU A 30 -2.60 -3.19 3.65
CA LEU A 30 -1.34 -2.58 4.04
C LEU A 30 -0.98 -1.44 3.09
N HIS A 31 -0.82 -0.24 3.65
CA HIS A 31 -0.20 0.89 2.96
C HIS A 31 1.26 0.95 3.40
N TRP A 32 2.14 0.32 2.63
CA TRP A 32 3.56 0.26 2.93
C TRP A 32 4.41 0.40 1.66
N GLY A 33 5.17 1.49 1.60
CA GLY A 33 6.00 1.81 0.45
C GLY A 33 7.04 2.90 0.78
N VAL A 34 7.59 3.53 -0.25
CA VAL A 34 8.65 4.54 -0.10
C VAL A 34 8.21 5.73 0.79
N TYR A 35 6.93 6.09 0.75
CA TYR A 35 6.36 7.12 1.64
C TYR A 35 6.44 6.77 3.14
N SER A 36 6.63 5.49 3.49
CA SER A 36 6.83 5.04 4.87
C SER A 36 8.23 5.35 5.40
N VAL A 37 9.21 5.68 4.54
CA VAL A 37 10.59 6.00 4.97
C VAL A 37 10.63 7.27 5.84
N PRO A 38 10.04 8.42 5.42
CA PRO A 38 9.91 9.58 6.30
C PRO A 38 9.03 9.33 7.52
N GLY A 39 8.02 8.45 7.40
CA GLY A 39 7.13 8.07 8.50
C GLY A 39 6.29 9.22 9.06
N ILE A 40 6.03 10.25 8.26
CA ILE A 40 5.25 11.43 8.67
C ILE A 40 4.10 11.70 7.69
N GLY A 41 3.00 12.26 8.20
CA GLY A 41 1.81 12.55 7.41
C GLY A 41 1.09 11.25 6.99
N SER A 42 1.07 10.98 5.69
CA SER A 42 0.34 9.86 5.09
C SER A 42 1.04 9.33 3.82
N GLU A 43 0.44 8.36 3.14
CA GLU A 43 0.87 7.85 1.84
C GLU A 43 0.96 8.93 0.75
N TRP A 44 0.26 10.05 0.95
CA TRP A 44 0.31 11.24 0.08
C TRP A 44 1.54 12.12 0.31
N PHE A 45 2.53 11.66 1.10
CA PHE A 45 3.72 12.43 1.46
C PHE A 45 4.36 13.15 0.28
N TRP A 46 4.54 12.47 -0.86
CA TRP A 46 5.13 13.08 -2.04
C TRP A 46 4.30 14.27 -2.56
N LYS A 47 2.97 14.09 -2.65
CA LYS A 47 2.06 15.15 -3.07
C LYS A 47 2.14 16.33 -2.10
N ASN A 48 2.00 16.08 -0.81
CA ASN A 48 1.99 17.13 0.21
C ASN A 48 3.31 17.91 0.21
N TRP A 49 4.44 17.21 0.10
CA TRP A 49 5.74 17.86 -0.02
C TRP A 49 5.85 18.70 -1.29
N SER A 50 5.40 18.17 -2.44
CA SER A 50 5.39 18.90 -3.71
C SER A 50 4.47 20.11 -3.71
N ASP A 51 3.37 20.06 -2.95
CA ASP A 51 2.39 21.15 -2.82
C ASP A 51 2.83 22.20 -1.77
N GLY A 52 3.97 22.00 -1.10
CA GLY A 52 4.53 22.94 -0.14
C GLY A 52 3.92 22.86 1.26
N ASP A 53 3.33 21.71 1.61
CA ASP A 53 2.89 21.44 2.98
C ASP A 53 4.03 21.71 3.98
N GLN A 54 3.75 22.52 4.99
CA GLN A 54 4.80 23.06 5.86
C GLN A 54 5.46 21.98 6.70
N ASP A 55 4.73 20.97 7.14
CA ASP A 55 5.28 19.88 7.95
C ASP A 55 6.18 18.98 7.10
N ALA A 56 5.75 18.61 5.89
CA ALA A 56 6.55 17.84 4.96
C ALA A 56 7.81 18.58 4.52
N VAL A 57 7.69 19.86 4.12
CA VAL A 57 8.84 20.69 3.71
C VAL A 57 9.84 20.88 4.85
N SER A 58 9.35 21.19 6.06
CA SER A 58 10.21 21.39 7.24
C SER A 58 10.95 20.11 7.61
N TYR A 59 10.26 18.96 7.55
CA TYR A 59 10.88 17.67 7.80
C TYR A 59 11.96 17.35 6.76
N MET A 60 11.69 17.51 5.47
CA MET A 60 12.68 17.22 4.43
C MET A 60 13.90 18.13 4.53
N THR A 61 13.68 19.43 4.75
CA THR A 61 14.76 20.42 4.89
C THR A 61 15.66 20.13 6.10
N ARG A 62 15.09 19.61 7.20
CA ARG A 62 15.84 19.32 8.43
C ARG A 62 16.61 18.00 8.36
N ASN A 63 16.09 17.00 7.65
CA ASN A 63 16.59 15.62 7.73
C ASN A 63 17.37 15.16 6.49
N TYR A 64 17.21 15.83 5.34
CA TYR A 64 17.82 15.42 4.06
C TYR A 64 18.65 16.55 3.45
N PRO A 65 19.67 16.23 2.63
CA PRO A 65 20.52 17.24 2.02
C PRO A 65 19.76 18.11 1.00
N PRO A 66 20.28 19.29 0.66
CA PRO A 66 19.74 20.09 -0.44
C PRO A 66 19.66 19.28 -1.75
N ASN A 67 18.63 19.53 -2.56
CA ASN A 67 18.33 18.84 -3.82
C ASN A 67 17.92 17.35 -3.68
N PHE A 68 17.67 16.87 -2.47
CA PHE A 68 17.09 15.53 -2.28
C PHE A 68 15.69 15.46 -2.91
N THR A 69 15.40 14.35 -3.58
CA THR A 69 14.11 14.10 -4.26
C THR A 69 13.33 12.99 -3.55
N TYR A 70 12.04 12.87 -3.86
CA TYR A 70 11.22 11.78 -3.31
C TYR A 70 11.75 10.41 -3.76
N GLN A 71 12.25 10.30 -4.99
CA GLN A 71 12.80 9.08 -5.55
C GLN A 71 14.06 8.61 -4.81
N ASP A 72 14.83 9.52 -4.23
CA ASP A 72 16.03 9.17 -3.47
C ASP A 72 15.70 8.36 -2.21
N LEU A 73 14.50 8.52 -1.63
CA LEU A 73 14.01 7.73 -0.50
C LEU A 73 13.91 6.23 -0.81
N ALA A 74 13.78 5.84 -2.09
CA ALA A 74 13.72 4.44 -2.48
C ALA A 74 14.99 3.66 -2.07
N ARG A 75 16.13 4.35 -1.96
CA ARG A 75 17.40 3.75 -1.48
C ARG A 75 17.33 3.36 0.00
N ASP A 76 16.55 4.09 0.78
CA ASP A 76 16.42 3.91 2.23
C ASP A 76 15.23 3.00 2.59
N PHE A 77 14.33 2.71 1.64
CA PHE A 77 13.28 1.70 1.77
C PHE A 77 13.85 0.28 1.69
N THR A 78 14.62 -0.10 2.71
CA THR A 78 15.38 -1.36 2.74
C THR A 78 14.59 -2.55 3.25
N ALA A 79 13.48 -2.32 3.96
CA ALA A 79 12.70 -3.37 4.61
C ALA A 79 13.55 -4.31 5.49
N ASN A 80 14.62 -3.80 6.11
CA ASN A 80 15.64 -4.61 6.79
C ASN A 80 15.14 -5.43 8.01
N LEU A 81 13.98 -5.09 8.57
CA LEU A 81 13.31 -5.81 9.66
C LEU A 81 12.00 -6.48 9.22
N TYR A 82 11.78 -6.61 7.90
CA TYR A 82 10.58 -7.22 7.37
C TYR A 82 10.63 -8.74 7.49
N GLU A 83 9.73 -9.28 8.31
CA GLU A 83 9.57 -10.71 8.57
C GLU A 83 8.19 -11.17 8.08
N PRO A 84 8.05 -11.58 6.80
CA PRO A 84 6.74 -11.86 6.19
C PRO A 84 5.96 -12.96 6.92
N GLU A 85 6.64 -13.99 7.43
CA GLU A 85 6.01 -15.07 8.19
C GLU A 85 5.43 -14.59 9.54
N SER A 86 6.12 -13.64 10.19
CA SER A 86 5.63 -13.03 11.43
C SER A 86 4.38 -12.19 11.17
N TRP A 87 4.35 -11.48 10.04
CA TRP A 87 3.19 -10.70 9.61
C TRP A 87 2.01 -11.60 9.26
N ALA A 88 2.22 -12.64 8.44
CA ALA A 88 1.19 -13.60 8.08
C ALA A 88 0.60 -14.29 9.32
N THR A 89 1.46 -14.72 10.27
CA THR A 89 1.04 -15.28 11.55
C THR A 89 0.18 -14.29 12.35
N LEU A 90 0.56 -13.01 12.38
CA LEU A 90 -0.19 -11.97 13.07
C LEU A 90 -1.56 -11.73 12.42
N PHE A 91 -1.63 -11.68 11.08
CA PHE A 91 -2.86 -11.46 10.34
C PHE A 91 -3.82 -12.65 10.46
N GLU A 92 -3.31 -13.87 10.44
CA GLU A 92 -4.12 -15.05 10.71
C GLU A 92 -4.71 -15.00 12.13
N LYS A 93 -3.89 -14.64 13.13
CA LYS A 93 -4.32 -14.51 14.53
C LYS A 93 -5.34 -13.40 14.75
N SER A 94 -5.38 -12.37 13.91
CA SER A 94 -6.42 -11.33 13.98
C SER A 94 -7.76 -11.80 13.41
N GLY A 95 -7.80 -12.97 12.76
CA GLY A 95 -8.98 -13.53 12.11
C GLY A 95 -9.16 -13.09 10.66
N ALA A 96 -8.22 -12.33 10.09
CA ALA A 96 -8.27 -11.90 8.70
C ALA A 96 -8.27 -13.12 7.75
N LYS A 97 -9.09 -13.05 6.71
CA LYS A 97 -9.26 -14.10 5.70
C LYS A 97 -8.65 -13.75 4.35
N TRP A 98 -8.21 -12.50 4.18
CA TRP A 98 -7.39 -12.05 3.07
C TRP A 98 -6.50 -10.88 3.51
N VAL A 99 -5.39 -10.70 2.78
CA VAL A 99 -4.44 -9.61 2.97
C VAL A 99 -4.12 -9.03 1.60
N SER A 100 -4.02 -7.70 1.50
CA SER A 100 -3.55 -7.02 0.30
C SER A 100 -2.55 -5.91 0.62
N GLN A 101 -1.74 -5.57 -0.35
CA GLN A 101 -0.81 -4.44 -0.33
C GLN A 101 -1.15 -3.53 -1.52
N ASP A 102 -1.18 -2.22 -1.27
CA ASP A 102 -1.28 -1.17 -2.30
C ASP A 102 0.08 -0.50 -2.52
#